data_AF-A0A9C9JNJ1-F1
#
_entry.id   AF-A0A9C9JNJ1-F1
#
_cell.length_a   1.000
_cell.length_b   1.000
_cell.length_c   1.000
_cell.angle_alpha   90.00
_cell.angle_beta   90.00
_cell.angle_gamma   90.00
#
_symmetry.space_group_name_H-M   'P 1'
#
loop_
_entity.id
_entity.type
_entity.pdbx_description
1 polymer ?
#
loop_
_entity_poly.entity_id
_entity_poly.type
_entity_poly.pdbx_seq_one_letter_code
_entity_poly.pdbx_strand_id
1 'polypeptide(L)'
;MATLGQQVSSMQLMDKLVTLCKRRGFVFPNSEPYSGLSGFWDYGPYGVDLKRNIERFWWDFMVRRRDNVAGLDSACIGPYAVWKASGHVDAFNDALVDDKNSKERFRIDQLQYQSEEDAEAAEIYALDWLNSSSAGVPPANADDGGRDARPTDPKELESSFWDGLKDRLGYFPNNPTTGKPSRFTVPRQFNLMFKQSIGATGEAGQVGFLRAETCQPIFVDFDIVRTVSRGRPPFGIAQVGKAFRNEINPRNFLFRARE
;
A
#
# COMPACT_ATOMS: atom_id res chain seq x y z
N MET A 1 -19.28 17.60 42.23
CA MET A 1 -19.98 16.81 41.19
C MET A 1 -19.09 16.74 39.97
N ALA A 2 -18.26 15.69 39.89
CA ALA A 2 -17.47 15.41 38.70
C ALA A 2 -18.36 14.65 37.71
N THR A 3 -18.63 15.26 36.56
CA THR A 3 -19.42 14.67 35.48
C THR A 3 -18.70 13.45 34.93
N LEU A 4 -19.40 12.31 34.88
CA LEU A 4 -18.91 11.05 34.33
C LEU A 4 -18.30 11.28 32.93
N GLY A 5 -17.10 10.74 32.73
CA GLY A 5 -16.34 10.84 31.50
C GLY A 5 -17.13 10.33 30.30
N GLN A 6 -17.48 11.27 29.41
CA GLN A 6 -18.05 10.95 28.12
C GLN A 6 -17.02 10.12 27.34
N GLN A 7 -17.39 8.90 26.97
CA GLN A 7 -16.55 8.00 26.19
C GLN A 7 -16.31 8.65 24.82
N VAL A 8 -15.11 9.19 24.61
CA VAL A 8 -14.73 9.84 23.34
C VAL A 8 -14.67 8.74 22.27
N SER A 9 -15.36 8.92 21.15
CA SER A 9 -15.30 7.94 20.06
C SER A 9 -13.88 7.86 19.50
N SER A 10 -13.48 6.70 18.98
CA SER A 10 -12.13 6.48 18.40
C SER A 10 -11.74 7.57 17.39
N MET A 11 -12.69 7.99 16.54
CA MET A 11 -12.49 9.04 15.54
C MET A 11 -12.20 10.41 16.19
N GLN A 12 -12.96 10.79 17.21
CA GLN A 12 -12.74 12.03 17.96
C GLN A 12 -11.41 12.03 18.72
N LEU A 13 -10.94 10.86 19.17
CA LEU A 13 -9.64 10.73 19.80
C LEU A 13 -8.52 10.92 18.79
N MET A 14 -8.63 10.33 17.59
CA MET A 14 -7.65 10.49 16.52
C MET A 14 -7.48 11.96 16.12
N ASP A 15 -8.58 12.68 15.93
CA ASP A 15 -8.53 14.11 15.56
C ASP A 15 -7.83 14.96 16.66
N LYS A 16 -8.07 14.63 17.93
CA LYS A 16 -7.39 15.26 19.07
C LYS A 16 -5.89 14.98 19.05
N LEU A 17 -5.48 13.74 18.73
CA LEU A 17 -4.07 13.37 18.62
C LEU A 17 -3.37 14.10 17.47
N VAL A 18 -3.97 14.11 16.28
CA VAL A 18 -3.44 14.83 15.11
C VAL A 18 -3.26 16.32 15.43
N THR A 19 -4.29 16.93 16.02
CA THR A 19 -4.25 18.35 16.43
C THR A 19 -3.15 18.62 17.45
N LEU A 20 -2.97 17.73 18.43
CA LEU A 20 -1.93 17.86 19.44
C LEU A 20 -0.53 17.72 18.82
N CYS A 21 -0.31 16.70 17.98
CA CYS A 21 0.96 16.47 17.30
C CYS A 21 1.37 17.69 16.47
N LYS A 22 0.45 18.27 15.72
CA LYS A 22 0.69 19.49 14.95
C LYS A 22 1.04 20.66 15.86
N ARG A 23 0.17 20.98 16.83
CA ARG A 23 0.34 22.13 17.75
C ARG A 23 1.64 22.05 18.56
N ARG A 24 2.08 20.84 18.92
CA ARG A 24 3.28 20.62 19.73
C ARG A 24 4.54 20.41 18.89
N GLY A 25 4.49 20.49 17.56
CA GLY A 25 5.69 20.37 16.72
C GLY A 25 6.24 18.94 16.63
N PHE A 26 5.37 17.92 16.67
CA PHE A 26 5.74 16.54 16.42
C PHE A 26 5.59 16.19 14.94
N VAL A 27 4.39 16.23 14.40
CA VAL A 27 4.08 15.81 13.03
C VAL A 27 2.98 16.70 12.46
N PHE A 28 3.12 17.10 11.22
CA PHE A 28 2.15 17.94 10.50
C PHE A 28 2.09 17.59 9.01
N PRO A 29 1.00 17.93 8.30
CA PRO A 29 0.86 17.61 6.88
C PRO A 29 2.02 18.20 6.07
N ASN A 30 2.58 17.41 5.16
CA ASN A 30 3.64 17.90 4.28
C ASN A 30 3.13 19.04 3.40
N SER A 31 3.95 20.08 3.19
CA SER A 31 3.67 21.20 2.29
C SER A 31 2.32 21.92 2.55
N GLU A 32 1.88 21.99 3.80
CA GLU A 32 0.57 22.54 4.19
C GLU A 32 0.26 23.95 3.61
N PRO A 33 1.19 24.92 3.57
CA PRO A 33 0.92 26.22 2.94
C PRO A 33 0.55 26.15 1.45
N TYR A 34 0.83 25.02 0.79
CA TYR A 34 0.55 24.75 -0.62
C TYR A 34 -0.58 23.72 -0.80
N SER A 35 -1.54 23.69 0.13
CA SER A 35 -2.64 22.69 0.20
C SER A 35 -2.22 21.28 0.63
N GLY A 36 -0.92 21.05 0.78
CA GLY A 36 -0.33 19.77 1.17
C GLY A 36 -0.53 18.62 0.19
N LEU A 37 0.07 17.48 0.53
CA LEU A 37 -0.04 16.25 -0.26
C LEU A 37 -0.56 15.10 0.62
N SER A 38 -1.71 14.54 0.24
CA SER A 38 -2.34 13.47 1.02
C SER A 38 -1.43 12.25 1.16
N GLY A 39 -1.29 11.77 2.40
CA GLY A 39 -0.43 10.65 2.76
C GLY A 39 1.04 11.00 3.01
N PHE A 40 1.43 12.26 2.93
CA PHE A 40 2.80 12.70 3.23
C PHE A 40 2.81 13.61 4.47
N TRP A 41 3.80 13.38 5.34
CA TRP A 41 3.89 14.03 6.66
C TRP A 41 5.31 14.48 6.96
N ASP A 42 5.41 15.66 7.56
CA ASP A 42 6.68 16.22 8.01
C ASP A 42 6.81 16.08 9.53
N TYR A 43 7.99 15.69 10.00
CA TYR A 43 8.31 15.65 11.42
C TYR A 43 8.90 17.00 11.86
N GLY A 44 8.29 17.62 12.87
CA GLY A 44 8.76 18.86 13.49
C GLY A 44 9.90 18.65 14.48
N PRO A 45 10.33 19.70 15.20
CA PRO A 45 11.50 19.66 16.08
C PRO A 45 11.49 18.47 17.07
N TYR A 46 10.39 18.30 17.80
CA TYR A 46 10.27 17.20 18.77
C TYR A 46 10.00 15.85 18.11
N GLY A 47 9.32 15.84 16.96
CA GLY A 47 9.07 14.63 16.19
C GLY A 47 10.33 14.01 15.61
N VAL A 48 11.24 14.84 15.08
CA VAL A 48 12.53 14.40 14.55
C VAL A 48 13.37 13.76 15.65
N ASP A 49 13.45 14.40 16.83
CA ASP A 49 14.22 13.86 17.95
C ASP A 49 13.62 12.55 18.48
N LEU A 50 12.29 12.50 18.63
CA LEU A 50 11.59 11.27 19.04
C LEU A 50 11.83 10.14 18.03
N LYS A 51 11.62 10.39 16.73
CA LYS A 51 11.84 9.41 15.67
C LYS A 51 13.28 8.90 15.67
N ARG A 52 14.26 9.80 15.73
CA ARG A 52 15.68 9.44 15.76
C ARG A 52 16.05 8.66 17.03
N ASN A 53 15.46 8.98 18.17
CA ASN A 53 15.67 8.22 19.40
C ASN A 53 15.19 6.77 19.26
N ILE A 54 14.01 6.58 18.68
CA ILE A 54 13.44 5.24 18.43
C ILE A 54 14.32 4.47 17.43
N GLU A 55 14.72 5.09 16.32
CA GLU A 55 15.59 4.46 15.31
C GLU A 55 16.96 4.07 15.89
N ARG A 56 17.57 4.96 16.69
CA ARG A 56 18.84 4.66 17.37
C ARG A 56 18.70 3.52 18.37
N PHE A 57 17.64 3.51 19.17
CA PHE A 57 17.39 2.44 20.13
C PHE A 57 17.22 1.10 19.42
N TRP A 58 16.41 1.06 18.35
CA TRP A 58 16.20 -0.13 17.56
C TRP A 58 17.51 -0.63 16.92
N TRP A 59 18.29 0.27 16.33
CA TRP A 59 19.57 -0.08 15.70
C TRP A 59 20.59 -0.61 16.70
N ASP A 60 20.66 0.01 17.87
CA ASP A 60 21.52 -0.46 18.96
C ASP A 60 21.13 -1.88 19.39
N PHE A 61 19.83 -2.11 19.63
CA PHE A 61 19.32 -3.40 20.07
C PHE A 61 19.45 -4.51 19.02
N MET A 62 19.06 -4.23 17.76
CA MET A 62 19.00 -5.23 16.69
C MET A 62 20.34 -5.46 16.00
N VAL A 63 21.20 -4.44 15.92
CA VAL A 63 22.44 -4.53 15.14
C VAL A 63 23.65 -4.51 16.06
N ARG A 64 23.83 -3.45 16.87
CA ARG A 64 25.08 -3.28 17.64
C ARG A 64 25.27 -4.29 18.76
N ARG A 65 24.19 -4.70 19.43
CA ARG A 65 24.24 -5.66 20.53
C ARG A 65 24.24 -7.12 20.07
N ARG A 66 24.21 -7.39 18.76
CA ARG A 66 24.13 -8.74 18.19
C ARG A 66 25.32 -9.00 17.28
N ASP A 67 26.13 -9.99 17.64
CA ASP A 67 27.34 -10.34 16.89
C ASP A 67 27.07 -10.94 15.51
N ASN A 68 25.82 -11.33 15.23
CA ASN A 68 25.43 -12.02 14.00
C ASN A 68 24.50 -11.20 13.09
N VAL A 69 24.43 -9.88 13.26
CA VAL A 69 23.61 -8.99 12.42
C VAL A 69 24.47 -7.87 11.83
N ALA A 70 24.58 -7.82 10.50
CA ALA A 70 25.23 -6.72 9.80
C ALA A 70 24.24 -5.60 9.46
N GLY A 71 24.74 -4.37 9.35
CA GLY A 71 23.96 -3.23 8.85
C GLY A 71 24.10 -3.04 7.34
N LEU A 72 23.04 -2.60 6.69
CA LEU A 72 23.01 -2.14 5.29
C LEU A 72 22.18 -0.85 5.21
N ASP A 73 22.61 0.08 4.37
CA ASP A 73 21.82 1.23 3.91
C ASP A 73 21.90 1.32 2.38
N SER A 74 20.77 1.12 1.73
CA SER A 74 20.64 0.94 0.30
C SER A 74 19.86 2.10 -0.32
N ALA A 75 20.04 2.28 -1.62
CA ALA A 75 19.27 3.24 -2.40
C ALA A 75 17.75 3.02 -2.26
N CYS A 76 16.99 4.12 -2.31
CA CYS A 76 15.52 4.08 -2.33
C CYS A 76 14.97 3.81 -3.74
N ILE A 77 15.75 4.07 -4.78
CA ILE A 77 15.37 3.79 -6.17
C ILE A 77 16.03 2.48 -6.60
N GLY A 78 15.23 1.54 -7.10
CA GLY A 78 15.70 0.27 -7.64
C GLY A 78 15.27 0.07 -9.10
N PRO A 79 16.02 -0.71 -9.89
CA PRO A 79 15.70 -0.97 -11.29
C PRO A 79 14.48 -1.89 -11.44
N TYR A 80 13.73 -1.74 -12.53
CA TYR A 80 12.56 -2.58 -12.86
C TYR A 80 12.79 -4.07 -12.65
N ALA A 81 13.96 -4.59 -13.06
CA ALA A 81 14.26 -6.03 -13.02
C ALA A 81 14.17 -6.63 -11.60
N VAL A 82 14.61 -5.90 -10.57
CA VAL A 82 14.55 -6.37 -9.17
C VAL A 82 13.11 -6.49 -8.69
N TRP A 83 12.28 -5.49 -9.01
CA TRP A 83 10.86 -5.45 -8.62
C TRP A 83 10.01 -6.43 -9.44
N LYS A 84 10.41 -6.72 -10.67
CA LYS A 84 9.79 -7.77 -11.48
C LYS A 84 10.15 -9.16 -10.95
N ALA A 85 11.43 -9.41 -10.66
CA ALA A 85 11.89 -10.69 -10.14
C ALA A 85 11.28 -11.03 -8.77
N SER A 86 11.07 -10.02 -7.90
CA SER A 86 10.40 -10.19 -6.61
C SER A 86 8.87 -10.26 -6.71
N GLY A 87 8.28 -10.11 -7.90
CA GLY A 87 6.84 -10.15 -8.12
C GLY A 87 6.09 -8.85 -7.79
N HIS A 88 6.75 -7.82 -7.27
CA HIS A 88 6.09 -6.55 -6.91
C HIS A 88 5.45 -5.85 -8.10
N VAL A 89 6.04 -5.95 -9.30
CA VAL A 89 5.44 -5.38 -10.52
C VAL A 89 4.09 -6.03 -10.84
N ASP A 90 3.93 -7.33 -10.56
CA ASP A 90 2.77 -8.10 -11.01
C ASP A 90 1.73 -8.32 -9.91
N ALA A 91 2.15 -8.36 -8.65
CA ALA A 91 1.30 -8.77 -7.53
C ALA A 91 1.14 -7.69 -6.45
N PHE A 92 1.95 -6.62 -6.45
CA PHE A 92 1.81 -5.54 -5.47
C PHE A 92 0.75 -4.52 -5.91
N ASN A 93 -0.46 -5.02 -6.09
CA ASN A 93 -1.59 -4.30 -6.64
C ASN A 93 -2.79 -4.33 -5.70
N ASP A 94 -3.48 -3.20 -5.62
CA ASP A 94 -4.80 -3.09 -5.01
C ASP A 94 -5.90 -3.20 -6.09
N ALA A 95 -7.06 -3.73 -5.70
CA ALA A 95 -8.27 -3.68 -6.52
C ALA A 95 -8.93 -2.29 -6.39
N LEU A 96 -8.79 -1.46 -7.42
CA LEU A 96 -9.27 -0.09 -7.47
C LEU A 96 -10.60 0.00 -8.23
N VAL A 97 -11.57 0.72 -7.67
CA VAL A 97 -12.83 1.10 -8.33
C VAL A 97 -12.97 2.64 -8.36
N ASP A 98 -13.60 3.15 -9.40
CA ASP A 98 -13.95 4.57 -9.53
C ASP A 98 -15.47 4.73 -9.33
N ASP A 99 -15.90 5.66 -8.47
CA ASP A 99 -17.32 6.00 -8.36
C ASP A 99 -17.74 6.90 -9.53
N LYS A 100 -18.72 6.46 -10.32
CA LYS A 100 -19.19 7.20 -11.48
C LYS A 100 -19.90 8.50 -11.11
N ASN A 101 -20.45 8.58 -9.91
CA ASN A 101 -21.21 9.73 -9.43
C ASN A 101 -20.29 10.79 -8.82
N SER A 102 -19.48 10.42 -7.82
CA SER A 102 -18.57 11.36 -7.13
C SER A 102 -17.22 11.56 -7.84
N LYS A 103 -16.84 10.67 -8.74
CA LYS A 103 -15.50 10.59 -9.36
C LYS A 103 -14.36 10.26 -8.40
N GLU A 104 -14.69 9.87 -7.17
CA GLU A 104 -13.71 9.42 -6.17
C GLU A 104 -13.22 8.01 -6.47
N ARG A 105 -12.02 7.71 -5.97
CA ARG A 105 -11.32 6.44 -6.15
C ARG A 105 -11.30 5.68 -4.85
N PHE A 106 -11.63 4.39 -4.89
CA PHE A 106 -11.64 3.55 -3.71
C PHE A 106 -10.95 2.23 -3.97
N ARG A 107 -10.17 1.79 -2.98
CA ARG A 107 -9.86 0.37 -2.88
C ARG A 107 -11.17 -0.36 -2.60
N ILE A 108 -11.36 -1.54 -3.18
CA ILE A 108 -12.67 -2.19 -3.14
C ILE A 108 -13.13 -2.50 -1.72
N ASP A 109 -12.26 -3.04 -0.86
CA ASP A 109 -12.51 -3.31 0.56
C ASP A 109 -12.77 -2.03 1.39
N GLN A 110 -12.47 -0.85 0.85
CA GLN A 110 -12.72 0.43 1.52
C GLN A 110 -14.08 1.05 1.16
N LEU A 111 -14.87 0.39 0.33
CA LEU A 111 -16.28 0.73 0.21
C LEU A 111 -17.00 0.50 1.55
N GLN A 112 -18.22 1.01 1.68
CA GLN A 112 -18.96 0.82 2.91
C GLN A 112 -19.64 -0.54 2.94
N TYR A 113 -19.09 -1.42 3.76
CA TYR A 113 -19.59 -2.77 4.06
C TYR A 113 -20.29 -2.81 5.44
N GLN A 114 -21.03 -3.89 5.69
CA GLN A 114 -21.67 -4.15 6.97
C GLN A 114 -20.71 -4.73 8.01
N SER A 115 -19.62 -5.38 7.59
CA SER A 115 -18.58 -5.97 8.45
C SER A 115 -17.19 -5.87 7.81
N GLU A 116 -16.14 -6.10 8.60
CA GLU A 116 -14.77 -6.24 8.08
C GLU A 116 -14.59 -7.53 7.25
N GLU A 117 -15.31 -8.60 7.61
CA GLU A 117 -15.32 -9.87 6.88
C GLU A 117 -15.87 -9.69 5.44
N ASP A 118 -16.91 -8.87 5.28
CA ASP A 118 -17.47 -8.55 3.96
C ASP A 118 -16.48 -7.75 3.10
N ALA A 119 -15.73 -6.84 3.72
CA ALA A 119 -14.70 -6.05 3.04
C ALA A 119 -13.56 -6.95 2.53
N GLU A 120 -13.08 -7.87 3.37
CA GLU A 120 -12.07 -8.86 2.99
C GLU A 120 -12.59 -9.80 1.89
N ALA A 121 -13.84 -10.28 2.00
CA ALA A 121 -14.45 -11.14 0.99
C ALA A 121 -14.57 -10.43 -0.37
N ALA A 122 -14.87 -9.12 -0.37
CA ALA A 122 -14.93 -8.31 -1.58
C ALA A 122 -13.53 -8.12 -2.21
N GLU A 123 -12.50 -7.93 -1.40
CA GLU A 123 -11.11 -7.83 -1.88
C GLU A 123 -10.67 -9.12 -2.57
N ILE A 124 -10.84 -10.25 -1.88
CA ILE A 124 -10.49 -11.58 -2.40
C ILE A 124 -11.22 -11.84 -3.71
N TYR A 125 -12.54 -11.61 -3.73
CA TYR A 125 -13.34 -11.79 -4.94
C TYR A 125 -12.85 -10.91 -6.10
N ALA A 126 -12.54 -9.64 -5.85
CA ALA A 126 -12.06 -8.74 -6.88
C ALA A 126 -10.68 -9.12 -7.43
N LEU A 127 -9.76 -9.53 -6.57
CA LEU A 127 -8.44 -9.99 -6.97
C LEU A 127 -8.54 -11.29 -7.79
N ASP A 128 -9.34 -12.25 -7.37
CA ASP A 128 -9.59 -13.49 -8.13
C ASP A 128 -10.21 -13.19 -9.50
N TRP A 129 -11.20 -12.29 -9.54
CA TRP A 129 -11.85 -11.87 -10.78
C TRP A 129 -10.89 -11.14 -11.73
N LEU A 130 -9.96 -10.33 -11.21
CA LEU A 130 -8.92 -9.67 -12.00
C LEU A 130 -7.90 -10.67 -12.53
N ASN A 131 -7.43 -11.58 -11.68
CA ASN A 131 -6.39 -12.55 -12.03
C ASN A 131 -6.89 -13.60 -13.04
N SER A 132 -8.13 -14.08 -12.88
CA SER A 132 -8.78 -14.98 -13.85
C SER A 132 -8.95 -14.36 -15.24
N SER A 133 -8.87 -13.03 -15.33
CA SER A 133 -9.05 -12.30 -16.58
C SER A 133 -7.74 -11.85 -17.22
N SER A 134 -6.65 -11.88 -16.44
CA SER A 134 -5.27 -11.79 -16.94
C SER A 134 -4.70 -13.12 -17.46
N ALA A 135 -5.46 -14.23 -17.37
CA ALA A 135 -5.11 -15.54 -17.94
C ALA A 135 -5.24 -15.59 -19.48
N GLY A 136 -4.82 -14.51 -20.15
CA GLY A 136 -4.73 -14.37 -21.60
C GLY A 136 -3.41 -14.85 -22.21
N VAL A 137 -2.67 -15.73 -21.54
CA VAL A 137 -1.66 -16.57 -22.19
C VAL A 137 -1.98 -18.02 -21.81
N PRO A 138 -2.62 -18.79 -22.70
CA PRO A 138 -2.77 -20.23 -22.49
C PRO A 138 -1.37 -20.85 -22.36
N PRO A 139 -1.12 -21.81 -21.44
CA PRO A 139 -0.03 -22.74 -21.66
C PRO A 139 -0.26 -23.38 -23.03
N ALA A 140 0.78 -23.46 -23.86
CA ALA A 140 0.68 -23.91 -25.25
C ALA A 140 0.05 -25.31 -25.44
N ASN A 141 -0.24 -26.05 -24.36
CA ASN A 141 -0.96 -27.32 -24.37
C ASN A 141 -1.79 -27.46 -23.09
N ALA A 142 -3.00 -26.90 -23.04
CA ALA A 142 -4.00 -27.28 -22.05
C ALA A 142 -5.38 -27.30 -22.72
N ASP A 143 -5.83 -28.52 -23.00
CA ASP A 143 -7.19 -28.85 -23.42
C ASP A 143 -8.06 -28.84 -22.15
N ASP A 144 -8.66 -27.69 -21.83
CA ASP A 144 -9.55 -27.47 -20.68
C ASP A 144 -10.88 -26.95 -21.24
N GLY A 145 -11.92 -27.78 -21.10
CA GLY A 145 -13.25 -27.51 -21.61
C GLY A 145 -13.96 -26.43 -20.80
N GLY A 146 -14.46 -25.41 -21.53
CA GLY A 146 -15.66 -24.66 -21.18
C GLY A 146 -15.61 -23.86 -19.87
N ARG A 147 -14.79 -22.81 -19.82
CA ARG A 147 -15.04 -21.67 -18.92
C ARG A 147 -15.80 -20.61 -19.71
N ASP A 148 -16.97 -20.20 -19.22
CA ASP A 148 -17.77 -19.14 -19.82
C ASP A 148 -16.90 -17.90 -20.08
N ALA A 149 -16.82 -17.50 -21.35
CA ALA A 149 -15.98 -16.38 -21.76
C ALA A 149 -16.46 -15.10 -21.08
N ARG A 150 -15.55 -14.38 -20.41
CA ARG A 150 -15.83 -13.10 -19.77
C ARG A 150 -16.47 -12.13 -20.80
N PRO A 151 -17.59 -11.45 -20.47
CA PRO A 151 -18.25 -10.55 -21.41
C PRO A 151 -17.30 -9.47 -21.95
N THR A 152 -17.42 -9.14 -23.23
CA THR A 152 -16.62 -8.08 -23.86
C THR A 152 -17.33 -6.72 -23.83
N ASP A 153 -18.65 -6.68 -23.69
CA ASP A 153 -19.41 -5.44 -23.54
C ASP A 153 -19.19 -4.83 -22.14
N PRO A 154 -18.83 -3.55 -22.02
CA PRO A 154 -18.56 -2.91 -20.73
C PRO A 154 -19.73 -2.92 -19.73
N LYS A 155 -20.98 -2.94 -20.18
CA LYS A 155 -22.14 -2.98 -19.26
C LYS A 155 -22.37 -4.38 -18.73
N GLU A 156 -22.25 -5.39 -19.60
CA GLU A 156 -22.32 -6.80 -19.18
C GLU A 156 -21.17 -7.15 -18.23
N LEU A 157 -19.97 -6.63 -18.49
CA LEU A 157 -18.81 -6.76 -17.62
C LEU A 157 -19.08 -6.19 -16.22
N GLU A 158 -19.66 -4.98 -16.14
CA GLU A 158 -20.08 -4.38 -14.86
C GLU A 158 -21.12 -5.20 -14.13
N SER A 159 -22.16 -5.66 -14.84
CA SER A 159 -23.20 -6.51 -14.24
C SER A 159 -22.57 -7.79 -13.70
N SER A 160 -21.76 -8.48 -14.50
CA SER A 160 -21.15 -9.76 -14.11
C SER A 160 -20.34 -9.68 -12.81
N PHE A 161 -19.59 -8.61 -12.61
CA PHE A 161 -18.81 -8.41 -11.40
C PHE A 161 -19.70 -8.05 -10.21
N TRP A 162 -20.54 -7.02 -10.36
CA TRP A 162 -21.30 -6.47 -9.24
C TRP A 162 -22.43 -7.41 -8.81
N ASP A 163 -23.08 -8.10 -9.74
CA ASP A 163 -24.09 -9.12 -9.42
C ASP A 163 -23.43 -10.32 -8.73
N GLY A 164 -22.27 -10.78 -9.19
CA GLY A 164 -21.53 -11.85 -8.52
C GLY A 164 -21.06 -11.49 -7.12
N LEU A 165 -20.64 -10.25 -6.88
CA LEU A 165 -20.31 -9.76 -5.54
C LEU A 165 -21.57 -9.67 -4.66
N LYS A 166 -22.69 -9.20 -5.21
CA LYS A 166 -23.97 -9.12 -4.49
C LYS A 166 -24.48 -10.51 -4.12
N ASP A 167 -24.33 -11.51 -4.99
CA ASP A 167 -24.73 -12.88 -4.68
C ASP A 167 -23.92 -13.46 -3.51
N ARG A 168 -22.66 -13.03 -3.36
CA ARG A 168 -21.77 -13.45 -2.28
C ARG A 168 -22.06 -12.73 -0.95
N LEU A 169 -22.33 -11.42 -0.99
CA LEU A 169 -22.54 -10.59 0.20
C LEU A 169 -24.02 -10.44 0.61
N GLY A 170 -24.95 -10.68 -0.32
CA GLY A 170 -26.38 -10.41 -0.17
C GLY A 170 -26.79 -8.95 -0.40
N TYR A 171 -25.85 -8.03 -0.65
CA TYR A 171 -26.12 -6.59 -0.86
C TYR A 171 -25.04 -5.91 -1.71
N PHE A 172 -25.30 -4.68 -2.14
CA PHE A 172 -24.30 -3.82 -2.78
C PHE A 172 -23.65 -2.87 -1.77
N PRO A 173 -22.31 -2.75 -1.75
CA PRO A 173 -21.65 -1.81 -0.86
C PRO A 173 -21.95 -0.36 -1.24
N ASN A 174 -21.97 0.52 -0.25
CA ASN A 174 -22.26 1.95 -0.44
C ASN A 174 -20.98 2.76 -0.66
N ASN A 175 -21.13 4.00 -1.15
CA ASN A 175 -20.03 4.96 -1.20
C ASN A 175 -19.64 5.36 0.24
N PRO A 176 -18.36 5.21 0.64
CA PRO A 176 -17.92 5.42 2.02
C PRO A 176 -17.90 6.91 2.42
N THR A 177 -17.85 7.83 1.47
CA THR A 177 -17.88 9.28 1.71
C THR A 177 -19.31 9.77 1.97
N THR A 178 -20.28 9.27 1.20
CA THR A 178 -21.68 9.75 1.25
C THR A 178 -22.60 8.87 2.08
N GLY A 179 -22.21 7.63 2.35
CA GLY A 179 -23.03 6.63 3.03
C GLY A 179 -24.19 6.09 2.20
N LYS A 180 -24.24 6.41 0.90
CA LYS A 180 -25.37 6.13 0.01
C LYS A 180 -25.01 5.12 -1.08
N PRO A 181 -26.00 4.42 -1.66
CA PRO A 181 -25.79 3.62 -2.85
C PRO A 181 -25.18 4.46 -3.97
N SER A 182 -24.17 3.91 -4.65
CA SER A 182 -23.56 4.55 -5.81
C SER A 182 -23.27 3.54 -6.91
N ARG A 183 -22.87 4.05 -8.09
CA ARG A 183 -22.50 3.22 -9.22
C ARG A 183 -20.99 3.24 -9.41
N PHE A 184 -20.34 2.13 -9.14
CA PHE A 184 -18.90 1.97 -9.30
C PHE A 184 -18.55 1.34 -10.65
N THR A 185 -17.34 1.62 -11.14
CA THR A 185 -16.76 0.86 -12.26
C THR A 185 -16.44 -0.57 -11.83
N VAL A 186 -16.17 -1.47 -12.78
CA VAL A 186 -15.46 -2.71 -12.46
C VAL A 186 -14.11 -2.43 -11.79
N PRO A 187 -13.61 -3.34 -10.94
CA PRO A 187 -12.29 -3.21 -10.37
C PRO A 187 -11.22 -3.29 -11.46
N ARG A 188 -10.10 -2.62 -11.21
CA ARG A 188 -8.88 -2.68 -12.02
C ARG A 188 -7.67 -2.79 -11.11
N GLN A 189 -6.63 -3.47 -11.58
CA GLN A 189 -5.37 -3.54 -10.85
C GLN A 189 -4.72 -2.15 -10.80
N PHE A 190 -4.28 -1.77 -9.61
CA PHE A 190 -3.53 -0.55 -9.39
C PHE A 190 -2.25 -0.87 -8.62
N ASN A 191 -1.10 -0.74 -9.29
CA ASN A 191 0.19 -1.01 -8.68
C ASN A 191 0.55 0.08 -7.67
N LEU A 192 0.93 -0.34 -6.46
CA LEU A 192 1.23 0.54 -5.34
C LEU A 192 2.68 1.06 -5.36
N MET A 193 3.51 0.70 -6.34
CA MET A 193 4.86 1.27 -6.45
C MET A 193 4.85 2.61 -7.18
N PHE A 194 5.65 3.56 -6.71
CA PHE A 194 5.92 4.79 -7.46
C PHE A 194 6.93 4.52 -8.57
N LYS A 195 6.47 4.59 -9.81
CA LYS A 195 7.30 4.48 -11.02
C LYS A 195 8.01 5.80 -11.32
N GLN A 196 9.28 5.74 -11.70
CA GLN A 196 10.10 6.87 -12.11
C GLN A 196 10.86 6.55 -13.40
N SER A 197 11.08 7.56 -14.23
CA SER A 197 11.95 7.47 -15.40
C SER A 197 13.37 7.91 -15.01
N ILE A 198 14.37 7.05 -15.23
CA ILE A 198 15.77 7.33 -14.94
C ILE A 198 16.50 7.63 -16.26
N GLY A 199 17.23 8.74 -16.29
CA GLY A 199 18.08 9.14 -17.42
C GLY A 199 17.69 10.47 -18.06
N ALA A 200 18.57 10.98 -18.94
CA ALA A 200 18.45 12.30 -19.55
C ALA A 200 17.42 12.38 -20.69
N THR A 201 17.08 11.25 -21.31
CA THR A 201 16.14 11.18 -22.43
C THR A 201 14.81 10.62 -21.93
N GLY A 202 13.78 11.47 -21.87
CA GLY A 202 12.43 11.11 -21.45
C GLY A 202 11.73 10.08 -22.36
N GLU A 203 12.35 9.72 -23.48
CA GLU A 203 11.92 8.63 -24.36
C GLU A 203 12.83 7.41 -24.13
N ALA A 204 12.23 6.28 -23.73
CA ALA A 204 12.91 5.01 -23.43
C ALA A 204 13.96 5.05 -22.30
N GLY A 205 13.84 5.97 -21.34
CA GLY A 205 14.66 5.95 -20.11
C GLY A 205 14.51 4.65 -19.31
N GLN A 206 15.53 4.30 -18.53
CA GLN A 206 15.47 3.14 -17.64
C GLN A 206 14.34 3.34 -16.63
N VAL A 207 13.39 2.41 -16.57
CA VAL A 207 12.31 2.46 -15.58
C VAL A 207 12.87 2.05 -14.22
N GLY A 208 12.69 2.93 -13.23
CA GLY A 208 12.96 2.66 -11.83
C GLY A 208 11.69 2.74 -10.99
N PHE A 209 11.77 2.21 -9.77
CA PHE A 209 10.74 2.38 -8.76
C PHE A 209 11.35 2.87 -7.47
N LEU A 210 10.61 3.73 -6.76
CA LEU A 210 10.84 3.92 -5.34
C LEU A 210 10.45 2.63 -4.62
N ARG A 211 11.32 2.16 -3.72
CA ARG A 211 11.17 0.88 -3.03
C ARG A 211 9.89 0.84 -2.18
N ALA A 212 9.09 -0.21 -2.34
CA ALA A 212 7.88 -0.44 -1.53
C ALA A 212 8.17 -0.99 -0.12
N GLU A 213 9.40 -1.48 0.07
CA GLU A 213 9.91 -2.06 1.31
C GLU A 213 11.45 -1.96 1.34
N THR A 214 12.04 -2.22 2.51
CA THR A 214 13.51 -2.19 2.71
C THR A 214 14.17 -3.56 2.55
N CYS A 215 13.40 -4.63 2.31
CA CYS A 215 13.92 -6.01 2.29
C CYS A 215 14.58 -6.38 0.95
N GLN A 216 14.04 -5.97 -0.19
CA GLN A 216 14.59 -6.37 -1.51
C GLN A 216 16.09 -6.08 -1.66
N PRO A 217 16.60 -4.89 -1.28
CA PRO A 217 18.04 -4.61 -1.37
C PRO A 217 18.90 -5.53 -0.50
N ILE A 218 18.39 -5.97 0.65
CA ILE A 218 19.08 -6.96 1.51
C ILE A 218 19.26 -8.29 0.77
N PHE A 219 18.25 -8.74 0.02
CA PHE A 219 18.35 -9.98 -0.74
C PHE A 219 19.31 -9.86 -1.93
N VAL A 220 19.27 -8.72 -2.63
CA VAL A 220 20.16 -8.46 -3.77
C VAL A 220 21.62 -8.41 -3.33
N ASP A 221 21.92 -7.73 -2.23
CA ASP A 221 23.29 -7.55 -1.73
C ASP A 221 23.72 -8.63 -0.73
N PHE A 222 22.93 -9.70 -0.55
CA PHE A 222 23.16 -10.71 0.48
C PHE A 222 24.59 -11.28 0.44
N ASP A 223 25.05 -11.69 -0.74
CA ASP A 223 26.37 -12.32 -0.86
C ASP A 223 27.52 -11.34 -0.61
N ILE A 224 27.37 -10.09 -1.05
CA ILE A 224 28.32 -9.00 -0.80
C ILE A 224 28.42 -8.78 0.71
N VAL A 225 27.29 -8.52 1.37
CA VAL A 225 27.25 -8.21 2.81
C VAL A 225 27.74 -9.38 3.65
N ARG A 226 27.31 -10.61 3.35
CA ARG A 226 27.76 -11.84 4.03
C ARG A 226 29.27 -12.01 3.91
N THR A 227 29.84 -11.77 2.72
CA THR A 227 31.27 -11.95 2.47
C THR A 227 32.11 -10.91 3.23
N VAL A 228 31.75 -9.62 3.14
CA VAL A 228 32.53 -8.55 3.80
C VAL A 228 32.40 -8.59 5.33
N SER A 229 31.24 -9.00 5.85
CA SER A 229 31.03 -9.18 7.30
C SER A 229 31.56 -10.52 7.83
N ARG A 230 31.98 -11.43 6.94
CA ARG A 230 32.39 -12.81 7.26
C ARG A 230 31.29 -13.59 8.01
N GLY A 231 30.03 -13.26 7.75
CA GLY A 231 28.87 -13.86 8.37
C GLY A 231 28.71 -15.34 8.00
N ARG A 232 28.43 -16.18 9.01
CA ARG A 232 28.04 -17.58 8.83
C ARG A 232 26.59 -17.77 9.28
N PRO A 233 25.77 -18.56 8.57
CA PRO A 233 24.41 -18.85 9.02
C PRO A 233 24.39 -19.48 10.43
N PRO A 234 23.48 -19.08 11.32
CA PRO A 234 22.48 -18.02 11.13
C PRO A 234 23.08 -16.61 11.24
N PHE A 235 22.82 -15.80 10.20
CA PHE A 235 23.31 -14.43 10.03
C PHE A 235 22.15 -13.55 9.55
N GLY A 236 22.09 -12.31 10.06
CA GLY A 236 21.08 -11.32 9.69
C GLY A 236 21.70 -10.10 9.02
N ILE A 237 20.89 -9.42 8.21
CA ILE A 237 21.20 -8.09 7.68
C ILE A 237 20.02 -7.19 8.05
N ALA A 238 20.29 -6.04 8.63
CA ALA A 238 19.30 -5.07 9.07
C ALA A 238 19.48 -3.74 8.33
N GLN A 239 18.36 -3.07 8.07
CA GLN A 239 18.31 -1.76 7.43
C GLN A 239 17.21 -0.91 8.06
N VAL A 240 17.47 0.39 8.22
CA VAL A 240 16.47 1.41 8.56
C VAL A 240 16.45 2.41 7.42
N GLY A 241 15.28 2.67 6.84
CA GLY A 241 15.15 3.64 5.77
C GLY A 241 13.72 3.84 5.31
N LYS A 242 13.53 4.78 4.38
CA LYS A 242 12.23 5.10 3.80
C LYS A 242 11.73 3.99 2.88
N ALA A 243 10.42 3.83 2.81
CA ALA A 243 9.73 3.00 1.82
C ALA A 243 8.48 3.75 1.36
N PHE A 244 8.06 3.50 0.13
CA PHE A 244 7.03 4.28 -0.53
C PHE A 244 5.92 3.39 -1.06
N ARG A 245 4.68 3.69 -0.68
CA ARG A 245 3.50 2.99 -1.19
C ARG A 245 2.54 4.02 -1.72
N ASN A 246 2.18 3.93 -2.98
CA ASN A 246 1.25 4.82 -3.65
C ASN A 246 -0.19 4.48 -3.25
N GLU A 247 -0.48 4.52 -1.94
CA GLU A 247 -1.78 4.18 -1.36
C GLU A 247 -2.91 4.98 -2.03
N ILE A 248 -4.00 4.30 -2.41
CA ILE A 248 -5.15 4.91 -3.10
C ILE A 248 -5.77 5.98 -2.20
N ASN A 249 -6.08 5.61 -0.94
CA ASN A 249 -6.70 6.50 0.05
C ASN A 249 -5.92 6.49 1.37
N PRO A 250 -4.92 7.38 1.51
CA PRO A 250 -4.25 7.61 2.79
C PRO A 250 -5.26 8.07 3.85
N ARG A 251 -5.28 7.41 5.01
CA ARG A 251 -6.22 7.66 6.12
C ARG A 251 -5.56 7.38 7.46
N ASN A 252 -6.19 7.85 8.53
CA ASN A 252 -5.76 7.58 9.90
C ASN A 252 -4.32 8.05 10.18
N PHE A 253 -4.00 9.30 9.84
CA PHE A 253 -2.73 9.92 10.20
C PHE A 253 -1.50 9.12 9.69
N LEU A 254 -0.59 8.70 10.58
CA LEU A 254 0.62 7.96 10.24
C LEU A 254 0.39 6.46 9.94
N PHE A 255 -0.84 5.93 10.10
CA PHE A 255 -1.10 4.51 9.89
C PHE A 255 -1.19 4.13 8.40
N ARG A 256 -1.69 5.02 7.53
CA ARG A 256 -1.61 4.87 6.08
C ARG A 256 -1.00 6.11 5.46
N ALA A 257 0.31 6.07 5.32
CA ALA A 257 1.11 7.09 4.65
C ALA A 257 1.70 6.54 3.34
N ARG A 258 2.11 7.46 2.47
CA ARG A 258 2.80 7.15 1.22
C ARG A 258 4.32 7.21 1.36
N GLU A 259 4.82 7.81 2.46
CA GLU A 259 6.22 7.94 2.87
C GLU A 259 6.39 8.11 4.39
#